data_AF-A0A2D6JL09-F1
#
_entry.id   AF-A0A2D6JL09-F1
#
_cell.length_a   1.000
_cell.length_b   1.000
_cell.length_c   1.000
_cell.angle_alpha   90.00
_cell.angle_beta   90.00
_cell.angle_gamma   90.00
#
_symmetry.space_group_name_H-M   'P 1'
#
loop_
_entity.id
_entity.type
_entity.pdbx_description
1 polymer ?
#
loop_
_entity_poly.entity_id
_entity_poly.type
_entity_poly.pdbx_seq_one_letter_code
_entity_poly.pdbx_strand_id
1 'polypeptide(L)'
;MKKSQLALMLVFSFSLTARADMALREIYENNQAVQRMREEDLAAASEILHNLVSSNPNSGIPKLNLSGLYASNQDLEGSKGLLEELVKSLKNPESSAGLNDSEKRFLLFAAHFNLAYINSLDKSKAKEAVENYAIALNYEPDDIATKLNIELLTKAQQGGSNSENQQDQKQEQQDQKDQKDQKNQEQKKSDNPNYKDQKKQQKPQFKENDLKKQDVRRIFQELKRQEEKIRAKMNKKDQDEPENDKDW
;
A
#
# COMPACT_ATOMS: atom_id res chain seq x y z
N MET A 1 -23.63 -3.37 -8.86
CA MET A 1 -22.16 -3.51 -8.65
C MET A 1 -21.68 -2.30 -7.87
N LYS A 2 -21.20 -2.47 -6.63
CA LYS A 2 -20.67 -1.35 -5.83
C LYS A 2 -19.25 -1.07 -6.32
N LYS A 3 -19.01 0.12 -6.86
CA LYS A 3 -17.67 0.58 -7.26
C LYS A 3 -16.83 0.71 -5.99
N SER A 4 -15.90 -0.22 -5.77
CA SER A 4 -14.87 -0.08 -4.74
C SER A 4 -14.02 1.11 -5.15
N GLN A 5 -14.06 2.20 -4.38
CA GLN A 5 -13.23 3.38 -4.66
C GLN A 5 -11.80 3.08 -4.23
N LEU A 6 -11.03 2.42 -5.09
CA LEU A 6 -9.58 2.48 -5.03
C LEU A 6 -9.14 3.76 -5.75
N ALA A 7 -8.49 4.64 -5.00
CA ALA A 7 -8.05 5.94 -5.47
C ALA A 7 -6.79 5.80 -6.34
N LEU A 8 -6.90 6.22 -7.60
CA LEU A 8 -5.77 6.45 -8.50
C LEU A 8 -5.04 7.73 -8.08
N MET A 9 -3.72 7.67 -7.90
CA MET A 9 -2.93 8.84 -7.49
C MET A 9 -2.54 9.70 -8.70
N LEU A 10 -2.96 10.98 -8.71
CA LEU A 10 -2.55 11.99 -9.69
C LEU A 10 -1.55 12.98 -9.06
N VAL A 11 -0.55 13.44 -9.81
CA VAL A 11 0.62 14.19 -9.28
C VAL A 11 0.69 15.62 -9.82
N PHE A 12 1.07 16.58 -8.97
CA PHE A 12 1.32 17.99 -9.31
C PHE A 12 2.77 18.38 -8.97
N SER A 13 3.44 19.14 -9.84
CA SER A 13 4.87 19.53 -9.69
C SER A 13 5.10 21.04 -9.83
N PHE A 14 6.04 21.61 -9.04
CA PHE A 14 6.52 23.00 -9.14
C PHE A 14 8.05 23.12 -8.91
N SER A 15 8.79 23.79 -9.83
CA SER A 15 9.98 24.69 -9.63
C SER A 15 10.90 24.82 -10.89
N LEU A 16 11.80 25.84 -10.94
CA LEU A 16 12.35 26.49 -12.16
C LEU A 16 13.91 26.64 -12.20
N THR A 17 14.60 26.37 -13.34
CA THR A 17 15.56 27.26 -14.12
C THR A 17 16.33 26.54 -15.27
N ALA A 18 16.54 27.22 -16.42
CA ALA A 18 17.22 26.93 -17.74
C ALA A 18 17.11 25.53 -18.43
N ARG A 19 17.22 24.42 -17.68
CA ARG A 19 16.39 23.22 -17.94
C ARG A 19 14.90 23.54 -17.78
N ALA A 20 14.61 24.72 -17.19
CA ALA A 20 13.29 25.30 -17.03
C ALA A 20 12.49 25.33 -18.31
N ASP A 21 12.99 25.64 -19.50
CA ASP A 21 12.03 25.87 -20.61
C ASP A 21 11.40 24.56 -21.08
N MET A 22 12.19 23.49 -21.22
CA MET A 22 11.65 22.15 -21.49
C MET A 22 10.91 21.58 -20.28
N ALA A 23 11.43 21.74 -19.06
CA ALA A 23 10.76 21.25 -17.86
C ALA A 23 9.46 22.02 -17.56
N LEU A 24 9.41 23.32 -17.82
CA LEU A 24 8.24 24.19 -17.66
C LEU A 24 7.22 23.90 -18.73
N ARG A 25 7.65 23.69 -19.98
CA ARG A 25 6.78 23.23 -21.06
C ARG A 25 6.15 21.87 -20.71
N GLU A 26 6.96 20.91 -20.28
CA GLU A 26 6.49 19.59 -19.85
C GLU A 26 5.52 19.69 -18.66
N ILE A 27 5.85 20.48 -17.64
CA ILE A 27 4.97 20.74 -16.50
C ILE A 27 3.65 21.38 -16.96
N TYR A 28 3.72 22.38 -17.84
CA TYR A 28 2.56 23.10 -18.35
C TYR A 28 1.65 22.19 -19.17
N GLU A 29 2.21 21.48 -20.15
CA GLU A 29 1.47 20.53 -20.99
C GLU A 29 0.92 19.37 -20.17
N ASN A 30 1.68 18.84 -19.20
CA ASN A 30 1.17 17.81 -18.28
C ASN A 30 -0.01 18.33 -17.45
N ASN A 31 0.07 19.56 -16.94
CA ASN A 31 -1.03 20.18 -16.20
C ASN A 31 -2.25 20.41 -17.10
N GLN A 32 -2.05 20.76 -18.38
CA GLN A 32 -3.14 20.80 -19.35
C GLN A 32 -3.76 19.42 -19.56
N ALA A 33 -2.95 18.36 -19.71
CA ALA A 33 -3.47 17.01 -19.86
C ALA A 33 -4.29 16.58 -18.64
N VAL A 34 -3.81 16.85 -17.42
CA VAL A 34 -4.57 16.59 -16.18
C VAL A 34 -5.88 17.39 -16.15
N GLN A 35 -5.87 18.64 -16.63
CA GLN A 35 -7.10 19.43 -16.75
C GLN A 35 -8.08 18.80 -17.76
N ARG A 36 -7.60 18.35 -18.92
CA ARG A 36 -8.42 17.64 -19.91
C ARG A 36 -9.00 16.34 -19.36
N MET A 37 -8.24 15.58 -18.58
CA MET A 37 -8.74 14.39 -17.88
C MET A 37 -9.89 14.74 -16.92
N ARG A 38 -9.79 15.86 -16.19
CA ARG A 38 -10.87 16.34 -15.30
C ARG A 38 -12.12 16.79 -16.05
N GLU A 39 -11.95 17.31 -17.26
CA GLU A 39 -13.02 17.72 -18.17
C GLU A 39 -13.62 16.55 -18.95
N GLU A 40 -13.16 15.31 -18.71
CA GLU A 40 -13.51 14.09 -19.46
C GLU A 40 -13.12 14.14 -20.95
N ASP A 41 -12.30 15.10 -21.37
CA ASP A 41 -11.69 15.17 -22.71
C ASP A 41 -10.46 14.24 -22.76
N LEU A 42 -10.74 12.93 -22.69
CA LEU A 42 -9.71 11.89 -22.61
C LEU A 42 -8.88 11.80 -23.89
N ALA A 43 -9.44 12.17 -25.06
CA ALA A 43 -8.74 12.16 -26.32
C ALA A 43 -7.64 13.22 -26.35
N ALA A 44 -7.96 14.47 -26.00
CA ALA A 44 -6.97 15.54 -25.92
C ALA A 44 -5.92 15.27 -24.82
N ALA A 45 -6.35 14.75 -23.67
CA ALA A 45 -5.42 14.33 -22.62
C ALA A 45 -4.43 13.27 -23.12
N SER A 46 -4.93 12.25 -23.83
CA SER A 46 -4.12 11.17 -24.40
C SER A 46 -3.08 11.72 -25.36
N GLU A 47 -3.49 12.58 -26.30
CA GLU A 47 -2.60 13.18 -27.29
C GLU A 47 -1.44 13.94 -26.63
N ILE A 48 -1.75 14.81 -25.65
CA ILE A 48 -0.74 15.58 -24.94
C ILE A 48 0.24 14.64 -24.21
N LEU A 49 -0.27 13.66 -23.46
CA LEU A 49 0.57 12.74 -22.69
C LEU A 49 1.44 11.86 -23.58
N HIS A 50 0.92 11.39 -24.71
CA HIS A 50 1.73 10.66 -25.70
C HIS A 50 2.85 11.51 -26.26
N ASN A 51 2.59 12.77 -26.60
CA ASN A 51 3.60 13.69 -27.12
C ASN A 51 4.69 13.95 -26.06
N LEU A 52 4.31 14.12 -24.79
CA LEU A 52 5.26 14.28 -23.69
C LEU A 52 6.13 13.04 -23.47
N VAL A 53 5.53 11.86 -23.41
CA VAL A 53 6.28 10.60 -23.22
C VAL A 53 7.18 10.29 -24.43
N SER A 54 6.75 10.62 -25.64
CA SER A 54 7.54 10.40 -26.86
C SER A 54 8.72 11.36 -26.96
N SER A 55 8.54 12.63 -26.56
CA SER A 55 9.60 13.65 -26.62
C SER A 55 10.58 13.55 -25.45
N ASN A 56 10.12 13.09 -24.29
CA ASN A 56 10.95 12.80 -23.12
C ASN A 56 10.61 11.43 -22.51
N PRO A 57 11.21 10.34 -23.03
CA PRO A 57 10.96 8.99 -22.53
C PRO A 57 11.33 8.78 -21.06
N ASN A 58 12.14 9.64 -20.45
CA ASN A 58 12.51 9.52 -19.04
C ASN A 58 11.59 10.33 -18.12
N SER A 59 10.57 11.02 -18.65
CA SER A 59 9.65 11.79 -17.80
C SER A 59 8.68 10.88 -17.04
N GLY A 60 8.82 10.86 -15.71
CA GLY A 60 8.05 9.98 -14.86
C GLY A 60 6.59 10.39 -14.68
N ILE A 61 6.30 11.68 -14.54
CA ILE A 61 4.93 12.17 -14.25
C ILE A 61 3.98 11.97 -15.44
N PRO A 62 4.33 12.34 -16.68
CA PRO A 62 3.51 12.05 -17.86
C PRO A 62 3.32 10.55 -18.06
N LYS A 63 4.35 9.71 -17.80
CA LYS A 63 4.21 8.25 -17.84
C LYS A 63 3.18 7.74 -16.82
N LEU A 64 3.21 8.24 -15.58
CA LEU A 64 2.20 7.90 -14.57
C LEU A 64 0.80 8.32 -15.01
N ASN A 65 0.63 9.55 -15.48
CA ASN A 65 -0.67 10.06 -15.92
C ASN A 65 -1.20 9.29 -17.15
N LEU A 66 -0.34 8.97 -18.11
CA LEU A 66 -0.69 8.16 -19.28
C LEU A 66 -1.07 6.73 -18.87
N SER A 67 -0.33 6.12 -17.93
CA SER A 67 -0.69 4.81 -17.39
C SER A 67 -2.05 4.82 -16.69
N GLY A 68 -2.38 5.90 -15.98
CA GLY A 68 -3.69 6.08 -15.34
C GLY A 68 -4.81 6.23 -16.38
N LEU A 69 -4.54 6.96 -17.46
CA LEU A 69 -5.46 7.09 -18.59
C LEU A 69 -5.73 5.73 -19.26
N TYR A 70 -4.69 4.96 -19.57
CA TYR A 70 -4.81 3.60 -20.10
C TYR A 70 -5.63 2.69 -19.19
N ALA A 71 -5.35 2.70 -17.88
CA ALA A 71 -6.11 1.91 -16.92
C ALA A 71 -7.61 2.31 -16.90
N SER A 72 -7.91 3.61 -16.99
CA SER A 72 -9.28 4.12 -17.05
C SER A 72 -10.02 3.66 -18.32
N ASN A 73 -9.30 3.56 -19.44
CA ASN A 73 -9.78 3.05 -20.73
C ASN A 73 -9.76 1.51 -20.84
N GLN A 74 -9.57 0.79 -19.73
CA GLN A 74 -9.45 -0.68 -19.69
C GLN A 74 -8.23 -1.26 -20.46
N ASP A 75 -7.29 -0.44 -20.90
CA ASP A 75 -6.00 -0.88 -21.42
C ASP A 75 -5.04 -1.18 -20.25
N LEU A 76 -5.32 -2.27 -19.56
CA LEU A 76 -4.55 -2.67 -18.38
C LEU A 76 -3.13 -3.13 -18.73
N GLU A 77 -2.92 -3.70 -19.92
CA GLU A 77 -1.60 -4.17 -20.35
C GLU A 77 -0.71 -3.01 -20.81
N GLY A 78 -1.25 -2.05 -21.58
CA GLY A 78 -0.53 -0.82 -21.88
C GLY A 78 -0.18 -0.04 -20.61
N SER A 79 -1.11 0.03 -19.65
CA SER A 79 -0.87 0.67 -18.36
C SER A 79 0.27 0.02 -17.58
N LYS A 80 0.27 -1.31 -17.44
CA LYS A 80 1.37 -2.05 -16.80
C LYS A 80 2.69 -1.84 -17.52
N GLY A 81 2.70 -1.91 -18.85
CA GLY A 81 3.91 -1.74 -19.65
C GLY A 81 4.61 -0.41 -19.36
N LEU A 82 3.85 0.70 -19.32
CA LEU A 82 4.38 2.02 -18.98
C LEU A 82 4.95 2.08 -17.55
N LEU A 83 4.27 1.45 -16.59
CA LEU A 83 4.70 1.46 -15.18
C LEU A 83 5.96 0.60 -14.97
N GLU A 84 6.05 -0.56 -15.61
CA GLU A 84 7.23 -1.42 -15.57
C GLU A 84 8.43 -0.75 -16.23
N GLU A 85 8.22 -0.09 -17.37
CA GLU A 85 9.23 0.72 -18.04
C GLU A 85 9.70 1.87 -17.15
N LEU A 86 8.77 2.56 -16.49
CA LEU A 86 9.08 3.62 -15.53
C LEU A 86 9.95 3.09 -14.38
N VAL A 87 9.56 1.99 -13.72
CA VAL A 87 10.35 1.38 -12.65
C VAL A 87 11.76 1.00 -13.14
N LYS A 88 11.87 0.43 -14.34
CA LYS A 88 13.16 0.09 -14.95
C LYS A 88 14.02 1.33 -15.19
N SER A 89 13.45 2.41 -15.73
CA SER A 89 14.16 3.67 -15.97
C SER A 89 14.64 4.32 -14.67
N LEU A 90 13.83 4.29 -13.62
CA LEU A 90 14.19 4.86 -12.32
C LEU A 90 15.33 4.09 -11.67
N LYS A 91 15.43 2.78 -11.87
CA LYS A 91 16.54 1.97 -11.34
C LYS A 91 17.85 2.16 -12.13
N ASN A 92 17.78 2.67 -13.36
CA ASN A 92 18.95 2.96 -14.16
C ASN A 92 19.54 4.34 -13.79
N PRO A 93 20.82 4.44 -13.39
CA PRO A 93 21.42 5.73 -12.99
C PRO A 93 21.44 6.79 -14.09
N GLU A 94 21.67 6.40 -15.34
CA GLU A 94 21.73 7.35 -16.47
C GLU A 94 20.35 7.92 -16.78
N SER A 95 19.33 7.06 -16.80
CA SER A 95 17.93 7.45 -17.07
C SER A 95 17.34 8.28 -15.94
N SER A 96 17.85 8.15 -14.71
CA SER A 96 17.38 8.89 -13.52
C SER A 96 18.29 10.03 -13.08
N ALA A 97 19.33 10.38 -13.85
CA ALA A 97 20.36 11.36 -13.46
C ALA A 97 19.83 12.79 -13.22
N GLY A 98 18.60 13.09 -13.65
CA GLY A 98 17.95 14.40 -13.45
C GLY A 98 17.02 14.49 -12.24
N LEU A 99 16.77 13.38 -11.55
CA LEU A 99 15.82 13.30 -10.43
C LEU A 99 16.57 13.37 -9.10
N ASN A 100 16.03 14.13 -8.15
CA ASN A 100 16.47 14.03 -6.77
C ASN A 100 15.88 12.80 -6.07
N ASP A 101 16.43 12.43 -4.91
CA ASP A 101 16.02 11.24 -4.16
C ASP A 101 14.52 11.26 -3.79
N SER A 102 13.97 12.43 -3.50
CA SER A 102 12.55 12.58 -3.15
C SER A 102 11.65 12.34 -4.35
N GLU A 103 11.99 12.87 -5.52
CA GLU A 103 11.25 12.66 -6.76
C GLU A 103 11.29 11.18 -7.18
N LYS A 104 12.49 10.58 -7.11
CA LYS A 104 12.69 9.16 -7.43
C LYS A 104 11.89 8.26 -6.49
N ARG A 105 11.95 8.52 -5.18
CA ARG A 105 11.16 7.82 -4.16
C ARG A 105 9.67 7.92 -4.44
N PHE A 106 9.18 9.12 -4.76
CA PHE A 106 7.78 9.36 -5.09
C PHE A 106 7.34 8.59 -6.34
N LEU A 107 8.12 8.65 -7.43
CA LEU A 107 7.80 7.97 -8.68
C LEU A 107 7.81 6.45 -8.51
N LEU A 108 8.77 5.90 -7.75
CA LEU A 108 8.84 4.48 -7.43
C LEU A 108 7.65 4.03 -6.57
N PHE A 109 7.26 4.83 -5.57
CA PHE A 109 6.03 4.60 -4.79
C PHE A 109 4.80 4.52 -5.71
N ALA A 110 4.56 5.58 -6.49
CA ALA A 110 3.37 5.69 -7.33
C ALA A 110 3.31 4.58 -8.38
N ALA A 111 4.45 4.23 -8.99
CA ALA A 111 4.49 3.17 -10.00
C ALA A 111 4.14 1.80 -9.40
N HIS A 112 4.72 1.44 -8.26
CA HIS A 112 4.41 0.19 -7.58
C HIS A 112 2.99 0.16 -7.01
N PHE A 113 2.49 1.27 -6.48
CA PHE A 113 1.09 1.39 -6.06
C PHE A 113 0.13 1.14 -7.21
N ASN A 114 0.36 1.75 -8.38
CA ASN A 114 -0.50 1.60 -9.54
C ASN A 114 -0.39 0.18 -10.15
N LEU A 115 0.81 -0.42 -10.20
CA LEU A 115 0.97 -1.83 -10.60
C LEU A 115 0.19 -2.76 -9.67
N ALA A 116 0.24 -2.51 -8.36
CA ALA A 116 -0.52 -3.27 -7.38
C ALA A 116 -2.03 -3.11 -7.60
N TYR A 117 -2.50 -1.88 -7.83
CA TYR A 117 -3.89 -1.61 -8.17
C TYR A 117 -4.34 -2.42 -9.39
N ILE A 118 -3.59 -2.37 -10.50
CA ILE A 118 -3.98 -3.08 -11.72
C ILE A 118 -3.98 -4.60 -11.49
N ASN A 119 -2.95 -5.14 -10.81
CA ASN A 119 -2.92 -6.57 -10.49
C ASN A 119 -4.06 -6.98 -9.53
N SER A 120 -4.52 -6.07 -8.66
CA SER A 120 -5.63 -6.35 -7.74
C SER A 120 -6.98 -6.55 -8.43
N LEU A 121 -7.12 -6.07 -9.68
CA LEU A 121 -8.33 -6.25 -10.49
C LEU A 121 -8.51 -7.69 -10.95
N ASP A 122 -7.43 -8.45 -11.04
CA ASP A 122 -7.43 -9.87 -11.38
C ASP A 122 -7.20 -10.70 -10.11
N LYS A 123 -8.23 -11.45 -9.69
CA LYS A 123 -8.15 -12.29 -8.48
C LYS A 123 -7.00 -13.30 -8.54
N SER A 124 -6.62 -13.77 -9.73
CA SER A 124 -5.49 -14.69 -9.89
C SER A 124 -4.14 -14.03 -9.60
N LYS A 125 -4.07 -12.70 -9.68
CA LYS A 125 -2.88 -11.86 -9.45
C LYS A 125 -2.86 -11.17 -8.08
N ALA A 126 -3.72 -11.61 -7.16
CA ALA A 126 -3.83 -10.99 -5.84
C ALA A 126 -2.52 -11.04 -5.04
N LYS A 127 -1.68 -12.06 -5.27
CA LYS A 127 -0.36 -12.16 -4.62
C LYS A 127 0.61 -11.12 -5.17
N GLU A 128 0.66 -10.98 -6.49
CA GLU A 128 1.46 -10.01 -7.22
C GLU A 128 1.04 -8.57 -6.86
N ALA A 129 -0.25 -8.35 -6.62
CA ALA A 129 -0.77 -7.09 -6.11
C ALA A 129 -0.23 -6.79 -4.70
N VAL A 130 -0.29 -7.76 -3.77
CA VAL A 130 0.27 -7.60 -2.42
C VAL A 130 1.78 -7.37 -2.45
N GLU A 131 2.51 -8.08 -3.32
CA GLU A 131 3.94 -7.89 -3.50
C GLU A 131 4.25 -6.46 -3.97
N ASN A 132 3.54 -5.94 -4.97
CA ASN A 132 3.75 -4.56 -5.43
C ASN A 132 3.37 -3.51 -4.37
N TYR A 133 2.29 -3.70 -3.61
CA TYR A 133 1.97 -2.79 -2.50
C TYR A 133 3.03 -2.84 -1.39
N ALA A 134 3.58 -4.01 -1.08
CA ALA A 134 4.67 -4.11 -0.12
C ALA A 134 5.94 -3.39 -0.61
N ILE A 135 6.22 -3.43 -1.91
CA ILE A 135 7.30 -2.63 -2.51
C ILE A 135 7.00 -1.14 -2.37
N ALA A 136 5.76 -0.70 -2.62
CA ALA A 136 5.34 0.69 -2.44
C ALA A 136 5.59 1.16 -0.98
N LEU A 137 5.29 0.34 0.03
CA LEU A 137 5.54 0.67 1.44
C LEU A 137 7.03 0.80 1.80
N ASN A 138 7.96 0.27 1.01
CA ASN A 138 9.39 0.55 1.23
C ASN A 138 9.71 2.03 0.93
N TYR A 139 9.00 2.62 -0.02
CA TYR A 139 9.12 4.03 -0.35
C TYR A 139 8.29 4.87 0.61
N GLU A 140 7.00 4.58 0.82
CA GLU A 140 6.11 5.30 1.75
C GLU A 140 5.59 4.40 2.89
N PRO A 141 6.37 4.20 3.98
CA PRO A 141 6.02 3.23 5.03
C PRO A 141 4.76 3.56 5.83
N ASP A 142 4.32 4.81 5.78
CA ASP A 142 3.17 5.30 6.54
C ASP A 142 1.92 5.51 5.68
N ASP A 143 1.96 5.14 4.39
CA ASP A 143 0.81 5.28 3.49
C ASP A 143 -0.35 4.36 3.92
N ILE A 144 -1.43 4.99 4.37
CA ILE A 144 -2.61 4.29 4.93
C ILE A 144 -3.37 3.54 3.84
N ALA A 145 -3.48 4.13 2.64
CA ALA A 145 -4.22 3.55 1.52
C ALA A 145 -3.59 2.22 1.09
N THR A 146 -2.27 2.17 0.97
CA THR A 146 -1.52 0.97 0.62
C THR A 146 -1.73 -0.13 1.66
N LYS A 147 -1.66 0.20 2.95
CA LYS A 147 -1.89 -0.76 4.04
C LYS A 147 -3.31 -1.33 4.00
N LEU A 148 -4.30 -0.46 3.80
CA LEU A 148 -5.70 -0.86 3.68
C LEU A 148 -5.91 -1.77 2.46
N ASN A 149 -5.30 -1.48 1.33
CA ASN A 149 -5.43 -2.29 0.12
C ASN A 149 -4.83 -3.70 0.29
N ILE A 150 -3.69 -3.82 0.99
CA ILE A 150 -3.12 -5.12 1.36
C ILE A 150 -4.08 -5.89 2.26
N GLU A 151 -4.67 -5.24 3.26
CA GLU A 151 -5.62 -5.85 4.19
C GLU A 151 -6.87 -6.37 3.45
N LEU A 152 -7.45 -5.55 2.56
CA LEU A 152 -8.60 -5.93 1.75
C LEU A 152 -8.31 -7.13 0.85
N LEU A 153 -7.16 -7.12 0.16
CA LEU A 153 -6.75 -8.25 -0.69
C LEU A 153 -6.55 -9.53 0.10
N THR A 154 -5.94 -9.42 1.28
CA THR A 154 -5.70 -10.56 2.17
C THR A 154 -7.01 -11.15 2.69
N LYS A 155 -7.95 -10.30 3.11
CA LYS A 155 -9.28 -10.74 3.56
C LYS A 155 -10.06 -11.41 2.43
N ALA A 156 -10.01 -10.86 1.22
CA ALA A 156 -10.65 -11.46 0.06
C ALA A 156 -10.10 -12.86 -0.27
N GLN A 157 -8.80 -13.09 -0.05
CA GLN A 157 -8.19 -14.42 -0.21
C GLN A 157 -8.60 -15.40 0.90
N GLN A 158 -8.79 -14.93 2.13
CA GLN A 158 -9.20 -15.77 3.27
C GLN A 158 -10.71 -16.07 3.29
N GLY A 159 -11.53 -15.16 2.78
CA GLY A 159 -12.99 -15.28 2.71
C GLY A 159 -13.52 -16.24 1.64
N GLY A 160 -12.65 -16.83 0.82
CA GLY A 160 -13.02 -17.85 -0.17
C GLY A 160 -13.22 -19.26 0.37
N SER A 161 -13.04 -19.48 1.68
CA SER A 161 -13.15 -20.82 2.29
C SER A 161 -13.77 -20.83 3.69
N ASN A 162 -14.63 -19.86 4.04
CA ASN A 162 -15.23 -19.83 5.38
C ASN A 162 -16.67 -19.31 5.42
N SER A 163 -17.57 -19.94 4.65
CA SER A 163 -19.02 -19.72 4.82
C SER A 163 -19.86 -21.01 4.82
N GLU A 164 -19.28 -22.17 5.17
CA GLU A 164 -20.08 -23.38 5.42
C GLU A 164 -19.74 -24.20 6.69
N ASN A 165 -18.67 -23.90 7.46
CA ASN A 165 -18.31 -24.73 8.64
C ASN A 165 -18.20 -23.94 9.96
N GLN A 166 -19.22 -23.17 10.33
CA GLN A 166 -19.36 -22.64 11.71
C GLN A 166 -20.71 -22.95 12.37
N GLN A 167 -21.33 -24.08 12.00
CA GLN A 167 -22.33 -24.76 12.83
C GLN A 167 -21.96 -26.23 12.89
N ASP A 168 -21.12 -26.60 13.87
CA ASP A 168 -21.12 -27.89 14.56
C ASP A 168 -19.79 -28.09 15.28
N GLN A 169 -19.65 -27.48 16.46
CA GLN A 169 -18.76 -27.96 17.51
C GLN A 169 -19.21 -27.41 18.88
N LYS A 170 -20.44 -27.77 19.24
CA LYS A 170 -20.90 -27.82 20.63
C LYS A 170 -21.49 -29.20 20.88
N GLN A 171 -20.66 -30.19 21.16
CA GLN A 171 -20.89 -31.27 22.14
C GLN A 171 -19.75 -32.29 22.05
N GLU A 172 -19.54 -32.97 23.17
CA GLU A 172 -18.58 -34.07 23.41
C GLU A 172 -17.19 -33.67 23.92
N GLN A 173 -17.15 -33.32 25.20
CA GLN A 173 -16.11 -33.83 26.10
C GLN A 173 -16.73 -34.08 27.47
N GLN A 174 -17.25 -35.30 27.66
CA GLN A 174 -17.53 -35.86 28.97
C GLN A 174 -17.03 -37.32 28.96
N ASP A 175 -16.32 -37.66 30.04
CA ASP A 175 -15.86 -38.99 30.47
C ASP A 175 -14.60 -39.61 29.83
N GLN A 176 -13.43 -39.40 30.49
CA GLN A 176 -12.87 -40.44 31.37
C GLN A 176 -11.77 -39.93 32.31
N LYS A 177 -11.80 -40.51 33.51
CA LYS A 177 -11.16 -40.26 34.81
C LYS A 177 -9.64 -40.48 34.93
N ASP A 178 -9.06 -39.73 35.88
CA ASP A 178 -8.11 -40.07 36.98
C ASP A 178 -6.79 -40.81 36.62
N GLN A 179 -5.59 -40.47 37.12
CA GLN A 179 -5.21 -40.09 38.50
C GLN A 179 -3.73 -39.60 38.57
N LYS A 180 -3.45 -38.56 39.38
CA LYS A 180 -2.29 -38.25 40.30
C LYS A 180 -0.86 -38.74 39.99
N ASP A 181 0.27 -38.08 40.32
CA ASP A 181 0.61 -36.96 41.20
C ASP A 181 2.09 -36.50 40.97
N GLN A 182 2.40 -35.26 41.38
CA GLN A 182 3.70 -34.68 41.78
C GLN A 182 4.89 -34.46 40.80
N LYS A 183 5.21 -33.18 40.52
CA LYS A 183 6.33 -32.47 41.18
C LYS A 183 6.34 -30.95 40.93
N ASN A 184 6.66 -30.23 42.00
CA ASN A 184 6.76 -28.78 42.23
C ASN A 184 7.52 -27.96 41.17
N GLN A 185 7.11 -26.70 40.95
CA GLN A 185 7.87 -25.52 41.44
C GLN A 185 7.11 -24.18 41.25
N GLU A 186 6.78 -23.60 42.40
CA GLU A 186 6.93 -22.19 42.81
C GLU A 186 6.40 -21.05 41.92
N GLN A 187 5.29 -20.45 42.40
CA GLN A 187 4.93 -19.06 42.18
C GLN A 187 6.02 -18.11 42.70
N LYS A 188 6.44 -17.16 41.86
CA LYS A 188 6.89 -15.83 42.30
C LYS A 188 5.98 -14.77 41.68
N LYS A 189 5.22 -14.10 42.55
CA LYS A 189 4.76 -12.72 42.39
C LYS A 189 5.96 -11.76 42.55
N SER A 190 5.75 -10.51 42.13
CA SER A 190 6.66 -9.35 42.04
C SER A 190 7.34 -9.22 40.67
N ASP A 191 7.40 -8.06 40.02
CA ASP A 191 6.98 -6.72 40.39
C ASP A 191 6.86 -5.90 39.11
N ASN A 192 6.02 -4.87 39.16
CA ASN A 192 5.90 -3.82 38.17
C ASN A 192 7.23 -3.03 38.08
N PRO A 193 7.81 -2.81 36.88
CA PRO A 193 8.74 -1.70 36.70
C PRO A 193 8.21 -0.73 35.63
N ASN A 194 7.71 0.40 36.13
CA ASN A 194 8.13 1.74 35.71
C ASN A 194 8.34 1.94 34.18
N TYR A 195 7.28 2.34 33.47
CA TYR A 195 7.37 2.86 32.11
C TYR A 195 7.94 4.29 32.11
N LYS A 196 9.26 4.40 32.23
CA LYS A 196 10.04 5.54 31.74
C LYS A 196 11.08 5.02 30.78
N ASP A 197 10.77 5.11 29.48
CA ASP A 197 11.65 5.64 28.44
C ASP A 197 11.03 5.37 27.06
N GLN A 198 10.53 6.44 26.43
CA GLN A 198 10.23 6.48 25.00
C GLN A 198 11.55 6.38 24.22
N LYS A 199 12.07 5.16 24.03
CA LYS A 199 13.00 4.93 22.91
C LYS A 199 12.18 4.92 21.63
N LYS A 200 12.33 5.99 20.84
CA LYS A 200 11.94 6.05 19.43
C LYS A 200 12.40 4.75 18.76
N GLN A 201 11.43 3.88 18.44
CA GLN A 201 11.67 2.66 17.68
C GLN A 201 12.20 3.09 16.31
N GLN A 202 13.51 2.97 16.09
CA GLN A 202 14.08 3.18 14.77
C GLN A 202 13.46 2.13 13.84
N LYS A 203 12.62 2.60 12.91
CA LYS A 203 12.10 1.78 11.82
C LYS A 203 13.29 1.27 11.01
N PRO A 204 13.40 -0.04 10.73
CA PRO A 204 14.47 -0.54 9.88
C PRO A 204 14.35 0.09 8.48
N GLN A 205 15.40 0.77 8.03
CA GLN A 205 15.55 1.18 6.64
C GLN A 205 15.80 -0.08 5.80
N PHE A 206 14.85 -0.43 4.94
CA PHE A 206 15.02 -1.54 3.99
C PHE A 206 15.85 -1.06 2.81
N LYS A 207 16.94 -1.78 2.50
CA LYS A 207 17.78 -1.50 1.33
C LYS A 207 17.10 -2.10 0.09
N GLU A 208 16.92 -1.28 -0.95
CA GLU A 208 16.14 -1.55 -2.17
C GLU A 208 16.55 -2.79 -3.00
N ASN A 209 17.74 -3.36 -2.77
CA ASN A 209 18.36 -4.22 -3.78
C ASN A 209 18.14 -5.73 -3.65
N ASP A 210 17.28 -6.20 -2.77
CA ASP A 210 16.81 -7.60 -2.80
C ASP A 210 15.50 -7.76 -2.02
N LEU A 211 14.37 -7.55 -2.69
CA LEU A 211 13.05 -7.90 -2.18
C LEU A 211 12.94 -9.42 -2.07
N LYS A 212 13.44 -10.00 -0.98
CA LYS A 212 13.16 -11.40 -0.68
C LYS A 212 11.70 -11.48 -0.23
N LYS A 213 10.98 -12.53 -0.63
CA LYS A 213 9.64 -12.89 -0.11
C LYS A 213 9.53 -12.80 1.42
N GLN A 214 10.66 -12.84 2.13
CA GLN A 214 10.78 -12.65 3.57
C GLN A 214 10.46 -11.22 4.05
N ASP A 215 10.82 -10.19 3.28
CA ASP A 215 10.58 -8.79 3.66
C ASP A 215 9.11 -8.41 3.46
N VAL A 216 8.47 -8.90 2.40
CA VAL A 216 7.02 -8.81 2.21
C VAL A 216 6.27 -9.51 3.35
N ARG A 217 6.73 -10.70 3.77
CA ARG A 217 6.17 -11.39 4.94
C ARG A 217 6.37 -10.61 6.24
N ARG A 218 7.52 -9.94 6.41
CA ARG A 218 7.79 -9.12 7.60
C ARG A 218 6.87 -7.89 7.63
N ILE A 219 6.69 -7.21 6.50
CA ILE A 219 5.74 -6.09 6.35
C ILE A 219 4.34 -6.58 6.70
N PHE A 220 3.92 -7.73 6.16
CA PHE A 220 2.62 -8.31 6.44
C PHE A 220 2.42 -8.65 7.92
N GLN A 221 3.42 -9.26 8.57
CA GLN A 221 3.38 -9.54 10.01
C GLN A 221 3.29 -8.26 10.85
N GLU A 222 4.02 -7.21 10.46
CA GLU A 222 3.97 -5.93 11.17
C GLU A 222 2.63 -5.23 10.98
N LEU A 223 2.03 -5.27 9.78
CA LEU A 223 0.67 -4.76 9.53
C LEU A 223 -0.36 -5.50 10.38
N LYS A 224 -0.28 -6.84 10.42
CA LYS A 224 -1.18 -7.66 11.23
C LYS A 224 -1.05 -7.33 12.73
N ARG A 225 0.19 -7.15 13.21
CA ARG A 225 0.47 -6.73 14.60
C ARG A 225 -0.06 -5.32 14.90
N GLN A 226 0.02 -4.40 13.95
CA GLN A 226 -0.53 -3.04 14.10
C GLN A 226 -2.06 -3.07 14.14
N GLU A 227 -2.69 -3.85 13.27
CA GLU A 227 -4.15 -4.07 13.28
C GLU A 227 -4.62 -4.65 14.61
N GLU A 228 -3.97 -5.73 15.10
CA GLU A 228 -4.28 -6.36 16.39
C GLU A 228 -4.14 -5.37 17.55
N LYS A 229 -3.11 -4.52 17.55
CA LYS A 229 -2.94 -3.46 18.54
C LYS A 229 -4.07 -2.42 18.50
N ILE A 230 -4.52 -2.04 17.31
CA ILE A 230 -5.63 -1.09 17.15
C ILE A 230 -6.93 -1.71 17.63
N ARG A 231 -7.23 -2.95 17.22
CA ARG A 231 -8.41 -3.71 17.69
C ARG A 231 -8.41 -3.88 19.21
N ALA A 232 -7.28 -4.22 19.81
CA ALA A 232 -7.15 -4.34 21.26
C ALA A 232 -7.37 -3.00 21.98
N LYS A 233 -6.94 -1.87 21.40
CA LYS A 233 -7.21 -0.53 21.93
C LYS A 233 -8.69 -0.14 21.80
N MET A 234 -9.35 -0.48 20.69
CA MET A 234 -10.78 -0.23 20.52
C MET A 234 -11.61 -1.06 21.51
N ASN A 235 -11.35 -2.37 21.60
CA ASN A 235 -12.05 -3.24 22.56
C ASN A 235 -11.88 -2.80 24.02
N LYS A 236 -10.71 -2.25 24.38
CA LYS A 236 -10.50 -1.67 25.73
C LYS A 236 -11.26 -0.36 25.92
N LYS A 237 -11.29 0.49 24.90
CA LYS A 237 -12.05 1.75 24.94
C LYS A 237 -13.56 1.51 25.05
N ASP A 238 -14.07 0.45 24.42
CA ASP A 238 -15.47 0.03 24.52
C ASP A 238 -15.80 -0.66 25.86
N GLN A 239 -14.78 -1.12 26.61
CA GLN A 239 -14.94 -1.66 27.97
C GLN A 239 -14.76 -0.60 29.07
N ASP A 240 -14.13 0.52 28.76
CA ASP A 240 -13.87 1.64 29.66
C ASP A 240 -14.85 2.81 29.45
N GLU A 241 -15.94 2.65 28.67
CA GLU A 241 -17.07 3.59 28.75
C GLU A 241 -17.73 3.40 30.13
N PRO A 242 -17.66 4.38 31.05
CA PRO A 242 -18.42 4.28 32.28
C PRO A 242 -19.90 4.22 31.89
N GLU A 243 -20.65 3.32 32.54
CA GLU A 243 -22.11 3.39 32.57
C GLU A 243 -22.46 4.85 32.83
N ASN A 244 -23.08 5.48 31.83
CA ASN A 244 -23.48 6.85 31.89
C ASN A 244 -24.66 6.91 32.87
N ASP A 245 -24.34 6.93 34.17
CA ASP A 245 -25.21 7.38 35.26
C ASP A 245 -25.45 8.87 35.06
N LYS A 246 -26.21 9.16 34.00
CA LYS A 246 -26.87 10.43 33.79
C LYS A 246 -28.14 10.38 34.62
N ASP A 247 -27.99 10.72 35.90
CA ASP A 247 -29.04 11.37 36.68
C ASP A 247 -29.25 12.77 36.07
N TRP A 248 -30.15 12.87 35.10
CA TRP A 248 -30.89 14.10 34.80
C TRP A 248 -32.34 13.74 34.48
#